data_AF-A0A937VB19-F1
#
_entry.id   AF-A0A937VB19-F1
#
_cell.length_a   1.000
_cell.length_b   1.000
_cell.length_c   1.000
_cell.angle_alpha   90.00
_cell.angle_beta   90.00
_cell.angle_gamma   90.00
#
_symmetry.space_group_name_H-M   'P 1'
#
loop_
_entity.id
_entity.type
_entity.pdbx_description
1 polymer ?
#
loop_
_entity_poly.entity_id
_entity_poly.type
_entity_poly.pdbx_seq_one_letter_code
_entity_poly.pdbx_strand_id
1 'polypeptide(L)'
;LNDFPGIAIDAALVETIRSGIPGTRMPGWGQEAGGPLSENDIEDLTAYILVALGGTEPLAPLPTYQPEPVVAPPGIPGDAAAGSIVYQANCTVCHGAQGQGGIGGKLARSWPGNDPAAYVVGVVSDGIPGSTMPAWLQAKGGPLTETEVADVGAYVLALRPATGIAAPTPAPEGPLSRGLSLTLLALAGVLLAGGLLWYYRRA
;
A
#
# COMPACT_ATOMS: atom_id res chain seq x y z
N LEU A 1 -3.48 -32.67 -15.42
CA LEU A 1 -3.97 -31.29 -15.66
C LEU A 1 -4.30 -31.01 -17.14
N ASN A 2 -4.17 -32.00 -18.04
CA ASN A 2 -4.40 -31.84 -19.49
C ASN A 2 -5.80 -32.31 -19.96
N ASP A 3 -6.76 -32.50 -19.06
CA ASP A 3 -7.99 -33.28 -19.34
C ASP A 3 -9.25 -32.45 -19.62
N PHE A 4 -9.13 -31.17 -20.00
CA PHE A 4 -10.27 -30.36 -20.45
C PHE A 4 -10.19 -30.08 -21.96
N PRO A 5 -10.89 -30.87 -22.80
CA PRO A 5 -10.90 -30.65 -24.25
C PRO A 5 -11.66 -29.36 -24.58
N GLY A 6 -10.96 -28.37 -25.13
CA GLY A 6 -11.55 -27.14 -25.69
C GLY A 6 -11.02 -25.81 -25.15
N ILE A 7 -10.21 -25.83 -24.07
CA ILE A 7 -9.48 -24.65 -23.59
C ILE A 7 -8.00 -25.00 -23.65
N ALA A 8 -7.30 -24.42 -24.62
CA ALA A 8 -5.84 -24.43 -24.62
C ALA A 8 -5.40 -23.52 -23.47
N ILE A 9 -5.01 -24.13 -22.33
CA ILE A 9 -4.70 -23.43 -21.07
C ILE A 9 -3.55 -22.43 -21.28
N ASP A 10 -2.65 -22.73 -22.20
CA ASP A 10 -1.60 -21.83 -22.69
C ASP A 10 -2.16 -20.56 -23.34
N ALA A 11 -3.07 -20.69 -24.31
CA ALA A 11 -3.64 -19.55 -25.03
C ALA A 11 -4.50 -18.68 -24.11
N ALA A 12 -5.26 -19.30 -23.20
CA ALA A 12 -6.07 -18.57 -22.22
C ALA A 12 -5.21 -17.81 -21.21
N LEU A 13 -4.07 -18.37 -20.81
CA LEU A 13 -3.14 -17.75 -19.88
C LEU A 13 -2.37 -16.59 -20.54
N VAL A 14 -1.89 -16.78 -21.78
CA VAL A 14 -1.27 -15.73 -22.60
C VAL A 14 -2.21 -14.52 -22.69
N GLU A 15 -3.47 -14.75 -23.07
CA GLU A 15 -4.44 -13.67 -23.22
C GLU A 15 -4.77 -12.98 -21.90
N THR A 16 -4.84 -13.74 -20.80
CA THR A 16 -5.07 -13.18 -19.46
C THR A 16 -3.90 -12.30 -19.00
N ILE A 17 -2.66 -12.70 -19.29
CA ILE A 17 -1.48 -11.89 -18.95
C ILE A 17 -1.40 -10.66 -19.86
N ARG A 18 -1.62 -10.86 -21.17
CA ARG A 18 -1.58 -9.78 -22.18
C ARG A 18 -2.59 -8.68 -21.87
N SER A 19 -3.86 -9.06 -21.72
CA SER A 19 -4.99 -8.13 -21.66
C SER A 19 -5.48 -7.84 -20.24
N GLY A 20 -5.03 -8.64 -19.26
CA GLY A 20 -5.53 -8.56 -17.89
C GLY A 20 -6.95 -9.10 -17.78
N ILE A 21 -7.60 -8.85 -16.63
CA ILE A 21 -9.00 -9.25 -16.42
C ILE A 21 -9.83 -7.99 -16.17
N PRO A 22 -10.69 -7.58 -17.12
CA PRO A 22 -11.55 -6.42 -16.98
C PRO A 22 -12.39 -6.46 -15.70
N GLY A 23 -12.47 -5.33 -14.99
CA GLY A 23 -13.20 -5.22 -13.72
C GLY A 23 -12.48 -5.80 -12.51
N THR A 24 -11.23 -6.28 -12.66
CA THR A 24 -10.38 -6.72 -11.54
C THR A 24 -9.18 -5.80 -11.33
N ARG A 25 -8.35 -6.11 -10.33
CA ARG A 25 -7.07 -5.41 -10.08
C ARG A 25 -5.90 -5.93 -10.94
N MET A 26 -6.14 -6.90 -11.84
CA MET A 26 -5.11 -7.46 -12.72
C MET A 26 -5.08 -6.66 -14.04
N PRO A 27 -4.11 -5.74 -14.22
CA PRO A 27 -4.00 -4.96 -15.46
C PRO A 27 -3.51 -5.84 -16.61
N GLY A 28 -3.64 -5.36 -17.83
CA GLY A 28 -2.96 -5.95 -18.99
C GLY A 28 -1.46 -5.65 -18.92
N TRP A 29 -0.66 -6.68 -19.16
CA TRP A 29 0.80 -6.57 -19.12
C TRP A 29 1.44 -6.47 -20.51
N GLY A 30 0.69 -6.74 -21.58
CA GLY A 30 1.17 -6.60 -22.94
C GLY A 30 1.28 -5.14 -23.39
N GLN A 31 2.20 -4.87 -24.30
CA GLN A 31 2.44 -3.53 -24.87
C GLN A 31 1.18 -2.92 -25.49
N GLU A 32 0.35 -3.72 -26.15
CA GLU A 32 -0.93 -3.25 -26.71
C GLU A 32 -1.96 -2.86 -25.64
N ALA A 33 -1.87 -3.45 -24.46
CA ALA A 33 -2.70 -3.12 -23.30
C ALA A 33 -2.08 -2.03 -22.39
N GLY A 34 -0.97 -1.41 -22.82
CA GLY A 34 -0.25 -0.39 -22.07
C GLY A 34 0.71 -0.93 -21.01
N GLY A 35 0.95 -2.24 -20.98
CA GLY A 35 1.90 -2.89 -20.11
C GLY A 35 3.32 -2.99 -20.72
N PRO A 36 4.32 -3.42 -19.93
CA PRO A 36 5.72 -3.36 -20.35
C PRO A 36 6.18 -4.56 -21.20
N LEU A 37 5.40 -5.64 -21.28
CA LEU A 37 5.86 -6.93 -21.80
C LEU A 37 5.65 -7.03 -23.32
N SER A 38 6.69 -7.48 -24.02
CA SER A 38 6.56 -7.89 -25.42
C SER A 38 5.82 -9.24 -25.52
N GLU A 39 5.39 -9.60 -26.73
CA GLU A 39 4.73 -10.89 -26.95
C GLU A 39 5.62 -12.08 -26.57
N ASN A 40 6.92 -12.01 -26.88
CA ASN A 40 7.87 -13.05 -26.47
C ASN A 40 7.99 -13.15 -24.94
N ASP A 41 7.97 -12.02 -24.22
CA ASP A 41 8.02 -12.03 -22.74
C ASP A 41 6.77 -12.68 -22.15
N ILE A 42 5.60 -12.46 -22.76
CA ILE A 42 4.34 -13.06 -22.32
C ILE A 42 4.35 -14.57 -22.57
N GLU A 43 4.86 -15.02 -23.72
CA GLU A 43 5.02 -16.44 -24.03
C GLU A 43 6.00 -17.12 -23.06
N ASP A 44 7.15 -16.51 -22.79
CA ASP A 44 8.16 -17.01 -21.85
C ASP A 44 7.62 -17.11 -20.41
N LEU A 45 6.89 -16.09 -19.95
CA LEU A 45 6.23 -16.12 -18.64
C LEU A 45 5.14 -17.18 -18.56
N THR A 46 4.35 -17.34 -19.62
CA THR A 46 3.32 -18.39 -19.70
C THR A 46 3.96 -19.77 -19.60
N ALA A 47 5.03 -20.02 -20.36
CA ALA A 47 5.78 -21.26 -20.31
C ALA A 47 6.34 -21.51 -18.90
N TYR A 48 6.94 -20.49 -18.28
CA TYR A 48 7.45 -20.58 -16.91
C TYR A 48 6.35 -20.93 -15.89
N ILE A 49 5.21 -20.25 -15.94
CA ILE A 49 4.08 -20.48 -15.03
C ILE A 49 3.54 -21.90 -15.19
N LEU A 50 3.40 -22.38 -16.43
CA LEU A 50 2.91 -23.73 -16.71
C LEU A 50 3.88 -24.81 -16.18
N VAL A 51 5.19 -24.59 -16.33
CA VAL A 51 6.23 -25.49 -15.79
C VAL A 51 6.24 -25.45 -14.26
N ALA A 52 6.20 -24.26 -13.66
CA ALA A 52 6.20 -24.07 -12.21
C ALA A 52 4.95 -24.65 -11.53
N LEU A 53 3.80 -24.60 -12.20
CA LEU A 53 2.52 -25.12 -11.67
C LEU A 53 2.23 -26.57 -12.09
N GLY A 54 3.00 -27.15 -13.01
CA GLY A 54 2.80 -28.49 -13.57
C GLY A 54 3.47 -29.65 -12.80
N GLY A 55 4.60 -29.42 -12.13
CA GLY A 55 5.44 -30.47 -11.48
C GLY A 55 6.08 -31.45 -12.50
N THR A 56 7.13 -32.24 -12.27
CA THR A 56 7.91 -32.66 -11.08
C THR A 56 9.42 -32.71 -11.35
N GLU A 57 9.91 -32.09 -12.43
CA GLU A 57 11.33 -32.10 -12.78
C GLU A 57 12.09 -31.00 -12.03
N PRO A 58 13.33 -31.24 -11.56
CA PRO A 58 14.18 -30.18 -11.04
C PRO A 58 14.37 -29.16 -12.16
N LEU A 59 14.00 -27.91 -11.88
CA LEU A 59 14.33 -26.80 -12.77
C LEU A 59 15.83 -26.89 -13.04
N ALA A 60 16.23 -26.91 -14.32
CA ALA A 60 17.62 -26.62 -14.69
C ALA A 60 18.04 -25.39 -13.87
N PRO A 61 19.26 -25.38 -13.28
CA PRO A 61 19.65 -24.29 -12.40
C PRO A 61 19.35 -22.99 -13.12
N LEU A 62 18.48 -22.18 -12.51
CA LEU A 62 18.14 -20.86 -13.01
C LEU A 62 19.47 -20.21 -13.41
N PRO A 63 19.55 -19.46 -14.53
CA PRO A 63 20.67 -18.56 -14.71
C PRO A 63 20.83 -17.85 -13.37
N THR A 64 22.01 -17.98 -12.76
CA THR A 64 22.26 -17.38 -11.46
C THR A 64 22.17 -15.90 -11.71
N TYR A 65 20.98 -15.34 -11.46
CA TYR A 65 20.82 -13.94 -11.26
C TYR A 65 21.65 -13.66 -10.01
N GLN A 66 22.88 -13.26 -10.25
CA GLN A 66 23.66 -12.54 -9.27
C GLN A 66 22.90 -11.23 -9.13
N PRO A 67 22.23 -10.96 -7.99
CA PRO A 67 21.77 -9.61 -7.75
C PRO A 67 23.04 -8.77 -7.73
N GLU A 68 23.23 -8.01 -8.79
CA GLU A 68 24.10 -6.86 -8.72
C GLU A 68 23.60 -6.06 -7.50
N PRO A 69 24.50 -5.58 -6.63
CA PRO A 69 24.09 -4.82 -5.47
C PRO A 69 23.07 -3.78 -5.93
N VAL A 70 21.86 -3.83 -5.37
CA VAL A 70 20.82 -2.84 -5.67
C VAL A 70 21.26 -1.56 -5.00
N VAL A 71 22.18 -0.86 -5.66
CA VAL A 71 22.40 0.56 -5.48
C VAL A 71 21.10 1.19 -5.92
N ALA A 72 20.49 2.04 -5.08
CA ALA A 72 19.40 2.89 -5.55
C ALA A 72 19.86 3.55 -6.86
N PRO A 73 19.09 3.48 -7.97
CA PRO A 73 19.54 4.06 -9.21
C PRO A 73 19.97 5.51 -8.96
N PRO A 74 21.18 5.92 -9.35
CA PRO A 74 21.50 7.34 -9.41
C PRO A 74 20.44 8.02 -10.27
N GLY A 75 19.76 9.05 -9.75
CA GLY A 75 18.78 9.81 -10.53
C GLY A 75 17.30 9.55 -10.22
N ILE A 76 16.92 9.25 -8.96
CA ILE A 76 15.56 9.60 -8.51
C ILE A 76 15.46 11.13 -8.61
N PRO A 77 14.66 11.71 -9.53
CA PRO A 77 14.56 13.15 -9.66
C PRO A 77 13.78 13.70 -8.46
N GLY A 78 14.25 14.82 -7.89
CA GLY A 78 13.54 15.57 -6.85
C GLY A 78 14.17 15.52 -5.45
N ASP A 79 13.68 16.40 -4.58
CA ASP A 79 14.06 16.55 -3.18
C ASP A 79 12.96 15.99 -2.27
N ALA A 80 13.25 14.88 -1.58
CA ALA A 80 12.31 14.25 -0.66
C ALA A 80 11.92 15.14 0.53
N ALA A 81 12.78 16.08 0.95
CA ALA A 81 12.44 17.02 2.02
C ALA A 81 11.39 18.03 1.55
N ALA A 82 11.57 18.60 0.35
CA ALA A 82 10.57 19.45 -0.28
C ALA A 82 9.26 18.67 -0.56
N GLY A 83 9.40 17.44 -1.08
CA GLY A 83 8.29 16.55 -1.36
C GLY A 83 7.46 16.19 -0.13
N SER A 84 8.09 16.11 1.05
CA SER A 84 7.38 15.89 2.30
C SER A 84 6.37 17.01 2.60
N ILE A 85 6.70 18.27 2.28
CA ILE A 85 5.82 19.42 2.51
C ILE A 85 4.59 19.31 1.60
N VAL A 86 4.82 19.02 0.32
CA VAL A 86 3.77 18.79 -0.68
C VAL A 86 2.88 17.62 -0.26
N TYR A 87 3.49 16.52 0.16
CA TYR A 87 2.77 15.33 0.61
C TYR A 87 1.85 15.64 1.79
N GLN A 88 2.38 16.32 2.81
CA GLN A 88 1.63 16.62 4.03
C GLN A 88 0.41 17.51 3.75
N ALA A 89 0.54 18.47 2.84
CA ALA A 89 -0.54 19.37 2.46
C ALA A 89 -1.62 18.71 1.58
N ASN A 90 -1.26 17.74 0.74
CA ASN A 90 -2.14 17.30 -0.35
C ASN A 90 -2.53 15.81 -0.30
N CYS A 91 -1.63 14.94 0.17
CA CYS A 91 -1.75 13.49 -0.05
C CYS A 91 -2.25 12.73 1.20
N THR A 92 -2.03 13.31 2.38
CA THR A 92 -2.26 12.64 3.68
C THR A 92 -3.71 12.30 3.96
N VAL A 93 -4.65 13.09 3.44
CA VAL A 93 -6.08 12.88 3.63
C VAL A 93 -6.52 11.50 3.11
N CYS A 94 -5.88 11.01 2.05
CA CYS A 94 -6.17 9.71 1.47
C CYS A 94 -5.15 8.65 1.85
N HIS A 95 -3.85 8.97 1.81
CA HIS A 95 -2.78 7.99 1.96
C HIS A 95 -2.20 7.90 3.39
N GLY A 96 -2.67 8.76 4.30
CA GLY A 96 -2.19 8.84 5.68
C GLY A 96 -0.85 9.56 5.81
N ALA A 97 -0.58 10.14 6.98
CA ALA A 97 0.63 10.93 7.24
C ALA A 97 1.95 10.17 7.05
N GLN A 98 1.94 8.84 7.18
CA GLN A 98 3.09 7.96 7.03
C GLN A 98 2.93 7.02 5.82
N GLY A 99 2.03 7.31 4.88
CA GLY A 99 1.75 6.43 3.75
C GLY A 99 1.11 5.10 4.13
N GLN A 100 0.53 4.99 5.33
CA GLN A 100 -0.10 3.75 5.80
C GLN A 100 -1.37 3.37 5.02
N GLY A 101 -1.91 4.30 4.23
CA GLY A 101 -3.16 4.14 3.47
C GLY A 101 -4.38 4.60 4.26
N GLY A 102 -5.54 4.43 3.64
CA GLY A 102 -6.85 4.82 4.18
C GLY A 102 -7.88 4.75 3.06
N ILE A 103 -8.36 5.93 2.64
CA ILE A 103 -9.16 6.05 1.41
C ILE A 103 -8.31 5.68 0.18
N GLY A 104 -7.06 6.15 0.17
CA GLY A 104 -6.06 5.81 -0.83
C GLY A 104 -5.26 4.56 -0.43
N GLY A 105 -4.64 3.92 -1.43
CA GLY A 105 -3.79 2.75 -1.22
C GLY A 105 -2.57 3.03 -0.32
N LYS A 106 -2.04 1.99 0.32
CA LYS A 106 -0.82 2.08 1.14
C LYS A 106 0.40 2.38 0.26
N LEU A 107 1.13 3.45 0.60
CA LEU A 107 2.33 3.92 -0.10
C LEU A 107 3.63 3.56 0.61
N ALA A 108 3.58 3.36 1.93
CA ALA A 108 4.70 2.87 2.73
C ALA A 108 4.88 1.35 2.53
N ARG A 109 5.37 0.97 1.36
CA ARG A 109 5.52 -0.41 0.89
C ARG A 109 6.80 -0.58 0.11
N SER A 110 7.20 -1.83 -0.09
CA SER A 110 8.16 -2.15 -1.13
C SER A 110 7.51 -1.89 -2.48
N TRP A 111 8.14 -1.06 -3.30
CA TRP A 111 7.68 -0.77 -4.66
C TRP A 111 8.22 -1.85 -5.61
N PRO A 112 7.34 -2.64 -6.25
CA PRO A 112 7.76 -3.62 -7.25
C PRO A 112 8.08 -2.93 -8.57
N GLY A 113 8.96 -3.52 -9.37
CA GLY A 113 9.30 -3.05 -10.72
C GLY A 113 10.74 -2.58 -10.85
N ASN A 114 11.15 -2.38 -12.09
CA ASN A 114 12.47 -1.93 -12.53
C ASN A 114 12.63 -0.40 -12.44
N ASP A 115 11.54 0.38 -12.51
CA ASP A 115 11.57 1.83 -12.31
C ASP A 115 10.36 2.33 -11.48
N PRO A 116 10.44 2.21 -10.14
CA PRO A 116 9.38 2.68 -9.25
C PRO A 116 9.25 4.21 -9.24
N ALA A 117 10.29 4.95 -9.63
CA ALA A 117 10.25 6.41 -9.63
C ALA A 117 9.41 6.95 -10.79
N ALA A 118 9.67 6.47 -12.00
CA ALA A 118 8.85 6.82 -13.15
C ALA A 118 7.38 6.44 -12.94
N TYR A 119 7.12 5.27 -12.35
CA TYR A 119 5.76 4.86 -12.01
C TYR A 119 5.07 5.84 -11.04
N VAL A 120 5.70 6.15 -9.90
CA VAL A 120 5.11 7.03 -8.89
C VAL A 120 4.91 8.44 -9.47
N VAL A 121 5.91 8.98 -10.17
CA VAL A 121 5.81 10.31 -10.81
C VAL A 121 4.70 10.34 -11.86
N GLY A 122 4.56 9.28 -12.67
CA GLY A 122 3.47 9.17 -13.66
C GLY A 122 2.09 9.15 -13.00
N VAL A 123 1.91 8.34 -11.95
CA VAL A 123 0.64 8.26 -11.21
C VAL A 123 0.29 9.58 -10.52
N VAL A 124 1.27 10.28 -9.94
CA VAL A 124 1.01 11.62 -9.36
C VAL A 124 0.71 12.63 -10.45
N SER A 125 1.44 12.59 -11.58
CA SER A 125 1.25 13.53 -12.68
C SER A 125 -0.14 13.45 -13.29
N ASP A 126 -0.55 12.24 -13.68
CA ASP A 126 -1.75 11.98 -14.46
C ASP A 126 -2.97 11.65 -13.60
N GLY A 127 -2.75 11.31 -12.32
CA GLY A 127 -3.78 10.71 -11.49
C GLY A 127 -4.11 9.29 -11.94
N ILE A 128 -5.21 8.74 -11.42
CA ILE A 128 -5.70 7.42 -11.84
C ILE A 128 -7.10 7.62 -12.45
N PRO A 129 -7.24 7.52 -13.79
CA PRO A 129 -8.52 7.67 -14.47
C PRO A 129 -9.60 6.76 -13.89
N GLY A 130 -10.79 7.31 -13.66
CA GLY A 130 -11.91 6.58 -13.06
C GLY A 130 -11.80 6.38 -11.54
N SER A 131 -10.79 6.95 -10.88
CA SER A 131 -10.66 6.95 -9.43
C SER A 131 -10.83 8.35 -8.83
N THR A 132 -10.77 8.44 -7.51
CA THR A 132 -10.76 9.71 -6.76
C THR A 132 -9.38 10.36 -6.72
N MET A 133 -8.31 9.73 -7.23
CA MET A 133 -6.98 10.33 -7.31
C MET A 133 -6.87 11.19 -8.58
N PRO A 134 -6.91 12.54 -8.47
CA PRO A 134 -6.88 13.42 -9.63
C PRO A 134 -5.46 13.52 -10.21
N ALA A 135 -5.35 14.12 -11.39
CA ALA A 135 -4.07 14.60 -11.89
C ALA A 135 -3.54 15.74 -11.01
N TRP A 136 -2.26 15.70 -10.66
CA TRP A 136 -1.65 16.74 -9.84
C TRP A 136 -0.72 17.67 -10.61
N LEU A 137 -0.22 17.25 -11.77
CA LEU A 137 0.64 18.08 -12.60
C LEU A 137 -0.14 19.24 -13.24
N GLN A 138 0.43 20.45 -13.20
CA GLN A 138 -0.16 21.67 -13.80
C GLN A 138 -0.50 21.51 -15.27
N ALA A 139 0.39 20.89 -16.05
CA ALA A 139 0.14 20.61 -17.47
C ALA A 139 -1.07 19.66 -17.69
N LYS A 140 -1.52 18.96 -16.65
CA LYS A 140 -2.68 18.06 -16.64
C LYS A 140 -3.87 18.63 -15.85
N GLY A 141 -3.82 19.91 -15.47
CA GLY A 141 -4.89 20.60 -14.75
C GLY A 141 -4.82 20.51 -13.22
N GLY A 142 -3.75 19.93 -12.67
CA GLY A 142 -3.49 19.91 -11.23
C GLY A 142 -2.73 21.16 -10.73
N PRO A 143 -2.45 21.25 -9.43
CA PRO A 143 -1.81 22.44 -8.84
C PRO A 143 -0.27 22.40 -8.83
N LEU A 144 0.35 21.24 -9.03
CA LEU A 144 1.78 21.03 -8.78
C LEU A 144 2.63 21.22 -10.04
N THR A 145 3.79 21.85 -9.89
CA THR A 145 4.83 21.92 -10.92
C THR A 145 5.49 20.56 -11.15
N GLU A 146 6.19 20.39 -12.28
CA GLU A 146 6.96 19.17 -12.56
C GLU A 146 7.98 18.86 -11.45
N THR A 147 8.62 19.90 -10.90
CA THR A 147 9.55 19.78 -9.78
C THR A 147 8.85 19.28 -8.52
N GLU A 148 7.70 19.86 -8.14
CA GLU A 148 6.96 19.40 -6.96
C GLU A 148 6.44 17.97 -7.10
N VAL A 149 6.08 17.55 -8.32
CA VAL A 149 5.68 16.17 -8.61
C VAL A 149 6.88 15.21 -8.48
N ALA A 150 8.06 15.59 -8.96
CA ALA A 150 9.28 14.82 -8.76
C ALA A 150 9.65 14.72 -7.27
N ASP A 151 9.61 15.84 -6.55
CA ASP A 151 9.91 15.93 -5.13
C ASP A 151 8.98 15.02 -4.29
N VAL A 152 7.65 15.08 -4.53
CA VAL A 152 6.71 14.21 -3.82
C VAL A 152 6.88 12.74 -4.20
N GLY A 153 7.26 12.44 -5.45
CA GLY A 153 7.62 11.09 -5.89
C GLY A 153 8.82 10.56 -5.11
N ALA A 154 9.88 11.36 -4.97
CA ALA A 154 11.05 11.02 -4.17
C ALA A 154 10.69 10.78 -2.69
N TYR A 155 9.82 11.60 -2.11
CA TYR A 155 9.33 11.40 -0.74
C TYR A 155 8.52 10.10 -0.59
N VAL A 156 7.60 9.82 -1.52
CA VAL A 156 6.77 8.60 -1.49
C VAL A 156 7.60 7.33 -1.55
N LEU A 157 8.67 7.31 -2.34
CA LEU A 157 9.61 6.18 -2.42
C LEU A 157 10.46 6.03 -1.15
N ALA A 158 10.68 7.12 -0.41
CA ALA A 158 11.38 7.11 0.87
C ALA A 158 10.50 6.64 2.04
N LEU A 159 9.17 6.59 1.87
CA LEU A 159 8.25 6.12 2.92
C LEU A 159 8.49 4.65 3.25
N ARG A 160 8.85 4.38 4.50
CA ARG A 160 9.02 3.03 5.01
C ARG A 160 7.76 2.56 5.74
N PRO A 161 7.41 1.27 5.66
CA PRO A 161 6.43 0.70 6.57
C PRO A 161 6.88 1.01 7.99
N ALA A 162 6.00 1.63 8.80
CA ALA A 162 6.29 1.90 10.20
C ALA A 162 6.77 0.59 10.87
N THR A 163 8.04 0.57 11.24
CA THR A 163 8.61 -0.54 12.02
C THR A 163 8.14 -0.29 13.45
N GLY A 164 7.10 -1.01 13.84
CA GLY A 164 6.43 -0.81 15.11
C GLY A 164 5.17 0.02 14.93
N ILE A 165 4.07 -0.58 15.36
CA ILE A 165 2.92 0.15 15.84
C ILE A 165 3.49 1.14 16.89
N ALA A 166 3.60 2.42 16.55
CA ALA A 166 3.46 3.41 17.59
C ALA A 166 2.08 3.13 18.18
N ALA A 167 2.06 2.55 19.39
CA ALA A 167 0.84 2.30 20.12
C ALA A 167 -0.03 3.56 19.98
N PRO A 168 -1.34 3.44 19.70
CA PRO A 168 -2.20 4.61 19.67
C PRO A 168 -1.88 5.41 20.92
N THR A 169 -1.52 6.69 20.74
CA THR A 169 -1.38 7.62 21.86
C THR A 169 -2.61 7.38 22.70
N PRO A 170 -2.47 6.92 23.97
CA PRO A 170 -3.64 6.68 24.79
C PRO A 170 -4.46 7.95 24.73
N ALA A 171 -5.76 7.80 24.42
CA ALA A 171 -6.70 8.90 24.45
C ALA A 171 -6.42 9.68 25.75
N PRO A 172 -6.32 11.03 25.70
CA PRO A 172 -6.04 11.80 26.89
C PRO A 172 -6.95 11.27 27.99
N GLU A 173 -6.35 10.78 29.08
CA GLU A 173 -7.15 10.31 30.20
C GLU A 173 -8.12 11.44 30.51
N GLY A 174 -9.43 11.15 30.48
CA GLY A 174 -10.41 12.11 30.96
C GLY A 174 -9.97 12.64 32.33
N PRO A 175 -10.44 13.81 32.79
CA PRO A 175 -9.86 14.53 33.93
C PRO A 175 -9.79 13.74 35.25
N LEU A 176 -10.37 12.54 35.31
CA LEU A 176 -10.32 11.61 36.41
C LEU A 176 -9.60 10.33 35.94
N SER A 177 -8.40 10.09 36.47
CA SER A 177 -7.65 8.86 36.20
C SER A 177 -8.45 7.62 36.63
N ARG A 178 -8.23 6.47 35.97
CA ARG A 178 -8.89 5.20 36.32
C ARG A 178 -8.76 4.85 37.82
N GLY A 179 -7.66 5.23 38.45
CA GLY A 179 -7.45 5.05 39.89
C GLY A 179 -8.38 5.91 40.75
N LEU A 180 -8.68 7.15 40.34
CA LEU A 180 -9.60 8.03 41.03
C LEU A 180 -11.05 7.55 40.91
N SER A 181 -11.44 6.99 39.76
CA SER A 181 -12.78 6.43 39.57
C SER A 181 -13.04 5.20 40.45
N LEU A 182 -12.05 4.31 40.63
CA LEU A 182 -12.19 3.12 41.48
C LEU A 182 -12.24 3.46 42.97
N THR A 183 -11.46 4.46 43.41
CA THR A 183 -11.47 4.90 44.81
C THR A 183 -12.79 5.56 45.19
N LEU A 184 -13.38 6.37 44.31
CA LEU A 184 -14.70 6.97 44.53
C LEU A 184 -15.82 5.93 44.61
N LEU A 185 -15.80 4.90 43.75
CA LEU A 185 -16.77 3.81 43.80
C LEU A 185 -16.65 2.99 45.09
N ALA A 186 -15.43 2.70 45.54
CA ALA A 186 -15.21 1.99 46.81
C ALA A 186 -15.73 2.79 48.01
N LEU A 187 -15.47 4.10 48.06
CA LEU A 187 -15.97 4.98 49.12
C LEU A 187 -17.50 5.06 49.13
N ALA A 188 -18.13 5.18 47.96
CA ALA A 188 -19.59 5.15 47.84
C ALA A 188 -20.17 3.82 48.33
N GLY A 189 -19.54 2.70 47.99
CA GLY A 189 -19.93 1.37 48.47
C GLY A 189 -19.84 1.23 50.00
N VAL A 190 -18.76 1.72 50.61
CA VAL A 190 -18.59 1.70 52.08
C VAL A 190 -19.62 2.59 52.78
N LEU A 191 -19.90 3.78 52.25
CA LEU A 191 -20.91 4.68 52.81
C LEU A 191 -22.32 4.10 52.69
N LEU A 192 -22.66 3.48 51.56
CA LEU A 192 -23.95 2.80 51.37
C LEU A 192 -24.08 1.62 52.33
N ALA A 193 -23.08 0.74 52.40
CA ALA A 193 -23.11 -0.41 53.31
C ALA A 193 -23.19 0.03 54.78
N GLY A 194 -22.40 1.03 55.18
CA GLY A 194 -22.44 1.60 56.53
C GLY A 194 -23.76 2.27 56.86
N GLY A 195 -24.33 3.04 55.92
CA GLY A 195 -25.65 3.66 56.06
C GLY A 195 -26.77 2.62 56.15
N LEU A 196 -26.70 1.56 55.35
CA LEU A 196 -27.66 0.46 55.38
C LEU A 196 -27.58 -0.30 56.71
N LEU A 197 -26.36 -0.61 57.18
CA LEU A 197 -26.13 -1.23 58.49
C LEU A 197 -26.64 -0.35 59.63
N TRP A 198 -26.41 0.95 59.56
CA TRP A 198 -26.91 1.89 60.56
C TRP A 198 -28.44 1.96 60.55
N TYR A 199 -29.06 2.01 59.36
CA TYR A 199 -30.52 1.99 59.21
C TYR A 199 -31.14 0.72 59.81
N TYR A 200 -30.61 -0.46 59.46
CA TYR A 200 -31.12 -1.74 59.96
C TYR A 200 -30.81 -2.02 61.44
N ARG A 201 -29.84 -1.32 62.04
CA ARG A 201 -29.59 -1.40 63.50
C ARG A 201 -30.44 -0.43 64.31
N ARG A 202 -31.11 0.52 63.65
CA ARG A 202 -31.93 1.56 64.28
C ARG A 202 -33.44 1.37 64.07
N ALA A 203 -33.83 0.58 63.08
CA ALA A 203 -35.17 0.00 62.91
C ALA A 203 -35.33 -1.23 63.81
#